data_AF-A0A178V405-F1
#
_entry.id   AF-A0A178V405-F1
#
_cell.length_a   1.000
_cell.length_b   1.000
_cell.length_c   1.000
_cell.angle_alpha   90.00
_cell.angle_beta   90.00
_cell.angle_gamma   90.00
#
_symmetry.space_group_name_H-M   'P 1'
#
loop_
_entity.id
_entity.type
_entity.pdbx_description
1 polymer ?
#
loop_
_entity_poly.entity_id
_entity_poly.type
_entity_poly.pdbx_seq_one_letter_code
_entity_poly.pdbx_strand_id
1 'polypeptide(L)'
;MASNACKLLCLVLFLAFVNQGYGDCSLNSLSVKQSKTGKLVQNKPEWEVRVTNPCNNCKFQNTELLCVGFNSVTPIDTSLLLKSGEACLVNAGKFIVPHVDIVFKYVWDTNFDLKVIDGVMVCY
;
A
#
# COMPACT_ATOMS: atom_id res chain seq x y z
N MET A 1 22.09 -35.76 -26.39
CA MET A 1 21.40 -36.21 -25.16
C MET A 1 21.99 -35.46 -23.98
N ALA A 2 21.24 -34.55 -23.36
CA ALA A 2 21.73 -33.88 -22.15
C ALA A 2 21.97 -34.94 -21.07
N SER A 3 23.22 -35.04 -20.60
CA SER A 3 23.60 -35.91 -19.49
C SER A 3 22.65 -35.70 -18.32
N ASN A 4 22.24 -36.79 -17.66
CA ASN A 4 21.35 -36.73 -16.49
C ASN A 4 21.94 -35.84 -15.37
N ALA A 5 23.27 -35.72 -15.31
CA ALA A 5 23.96 -34.80 -14.40
C ALA A 5 23.72 -33.32 -14.73
N CYS A 6 23.65 -32.96 -16.02
CA CYS A 6 23.39 -31.59 -16.47
C CYS A 6 21.93 -31.18 -16.16
N LYS A 7 20.99 -32.12 -16.30
CA LYS A 7 19.59 -31.91 -15.90
C LYS A 7 19.44 -31.73 -14.39
N LEU A 8 20.16 -32.52 -13.59
CA LEU A 8 20.15 -32.41 -12.13
C LEU A 8 20.72 -31.06 -11.67
N LEU A 9 21.82 -30.62 -12.28
CA LEU A 9 22.45 -29.33 -11.97
C LEU A 9 21.52 -28.15 -12.30
N CYS A 10 20.84 -28.19 -13.45
CA CYS A 10 19.83 -27.18 -13.78
C CYS A 10 18.68 -27.17 -12.76
N LEU A 11 18.18 -28.34 -12.33
CA LEU A 11 17.10 -28.44 -11.36
C LEU A 11 17.50 -27.85 -9.98
N VAL A 12 18.73 -28.12 -9.52
CA VAL A 12 19.27 -27.58 -8.27
C VAL A 12 19.46 -26.06 -8.36
N LEU A 13 19.93 -25.54 -9.50
CA LEU A 13 20.03 -24.10 -9.72
C LEU A 13 18.64 -23.44 -9.74
N PHE A 14 17.64 -24.06 -10.38
CA PHE A 14 16.26 -23.56 -10.33
C PHE A 14 15.71 -23.53 -8.89
N LEU A 15 15.96 -24.58 -8.09
CA LEU A 15 15.55 -24.66 -6.68
C LEU A 15 16.26 -23.64 -5.77
N ALA A 16 17.55 -23.37 -6.02
CA ALA A 16 18.31 -22.36 -5.27
C ALA A 16 17.79 -20.92 -5.48
N PHE A 17 17.20 -20.65 -6.64
CA PHE A 17 16.51 -19.38 -6.93
C PHE A 17 15.08 -19.30 -6.37
N VAL A 18 14.52 -20.38 -5.82
CA VAL A 18 13.21 -20.38 -5.13
C VAL A 18 13.34 -20.06 -3.63
N ASN A 19 14.48 -19.52 -3.20
CA ASN A 19 14.49 -18.70 -2.00
C ASN A 19 13.82 -17.36 -2.34
N GLN A 20 12.49 -17.38 -2.50
CA GLN A 20 11.71 -16.16 -2.34
C GLN A 20 12.02 -15.68 -0.93
N GLY A 21 12.83 -14.63 -0.85
CA GLY A 21 13.26 -14.05 0.41
C GLY A 21 12.05 -13.90 1.31
N TYR A 22 12.16 -14.44 2.52
CA TYR A 22 11.41 -13.95 3.66
C TYR A 22 11.75 -12.47 3.77
N GLY A 23 11.04 -11.63 3.01
CA GLY A 23 11.22 -10.20 3.05
C GLY A 23 10.76 -9.73 4.41
N ASP A 24 11.69 -9.23 5.21
CA ASP A 24 11.38 -8.59 6.49
C ASP A 24 10.32 -7.53 6.26
N CYS A 25 9.07 -7.86 6.60
CA CYS A 25 7.98 -6.92 6.53
C CYS A 25 8.19 -5.89 7.64
N SER A 26 8.08 -4.62 7.29
CA SER A 26 8.15 -3.51 8.25
C SER A 26 7.06 -2.50 7.92
N LEU A 27 6.82 -1.54 8.81
CA LEU A 27 5.86 -0.48 8.55
C LEU A 27 6.19 0.30 7.25
N ASN A 28 7.48 0.49 6.96
CA ASN A 28 7.96 1.15 5.74
C ASN A 28 7.75 0.32 4.47
N SER A 29 7.35 -0.95 4.60
CA SER A 29 6.97 -1.78 3.46
C SER A 29 5.60 -1.38 2.90
N LEU A 30 4.73 -0.73 3.68
CA LEU A 30 3.46 -0.19 3.16
C LEU A 30 3.73 0.87 2.08
N SER A 31 3.09 0.69 0.93
CA SER A 31 3.26 1.59 -0.22
C SER A 31 2.03 2.49 -0.35
N VAL A 32 2.23 3.80 -0.39
CA VAL A 32 1.20 4.79 -0.71
C VAL A 32 1.53 5.39 -2.07
N LYS A 33 0.71 5.10 -3.09
CA LYS A 33 0.88 5.63 -4.45
C LYS A 33 -0.29 6.50 -4.84
N GLN A 34 -0.02 7.53 -5.62
CA GLN A 34 -1.02 8.48 -6.07
C GLN A 34 -0.89 8.73 -7.57
N SER A 35 -2.03 8.76 -8.26
CA SER A 35 -2.10 9.01 -9.69
C SER A 35 -3.31 9.89 -10.02
N LYS A 36 -3.20 10.68 -11.09
CA LYS A 36 -4.34 11.43 -11.61
C LYS A 36 -5.33 10.47 -12.28
N THR A 37 -6.62 10.63 -12.01
CA THR A 37 -7.67 9.83 -12.69
C THR A 37 -8.04 10.38 -14.07
N GLY A 38 -7.62 11.61 -14.36
CA GLY A 38 -7.99 12.35 -15.57
C GLY A 38 -9.29 13.15 -15.42
N LYS A 39 -10.06 12.93 -14.35
CA LYS A 39 -11.27 13.69 -14.04
C LYS A 39 -10.91 15.03 -13.37
N LEU A 40 -11.69 16.06 -13.71
CA LEU A 40 -11.65 17.36 -13.03
C LEU A 40 -12.97 17.58 -12.29
N VAL A 41 -12.89 18.11 -11.07
CA VAL A 41 -14.05 18.57 -10.29
C VAL A 41 -13.75 19.99 -9.83
N GLN A 42 -14.64 20.93 -10.17
CA GLN A 42 -14.43 22.36 -9.90
C GLN A 42 -13.05 22.88 -10.38
N ASN A 43 -12.64 22.49 -11.59
CA ASN A 43 -11.33 22.81 -12.20
C ASN A 43 -10.10 22.30 -11.43
N LYS A 44 -10.27 21.40 -10.46
CA LYS A 44 -9.17 20.73 -9.76
C LYS A 44 -9.07 19.25 -10.17
N PRO A 45 -7.87 18.69 -10.29
CA PRO A 45 -7.71 17.28 -10.63
C PRO A 45 -8.18 16.36 -9.50
N GLU A 46 -8.79 15.26 -9.90
CA GLU A 46 -9.07 14.12 -9.03
C GLU A 46 -7.85 13.18 -9.01
N TRP A 47 -7.44 12.82 -7.81
CA TRP A 47 -6.34 11.92 -7.50
C TRP A 47 -6.88 10.61 -6.93
N GLU A 48 -6.35 9.48 -7.39
CA GLU A 48 -6.57 8.17 -6.78
C GLU A 48 -5.36 7.84 -5.91
N VAL A 49 -5.61 7.52 -4.65
CA VAL A 49 -4.63 7.01 -3.69
C VAL A 49 -4.81 5.51 -3.57
N ARG A 50 -3.70 4.79 -3.59
CA ARG A 50 -3.63 3.35 -3.39
C ARG A 50 -2.66 3.04 -2.26
N VAL A 51 -3.19 2.48 -1.18
CA VAL A 51 -2.40 1.97 -0.06
C VAL A 51 -2.30 0.45 -0.22
N THR A 52 -1.08 -0.03 -0.42
CA THR A 52 -0.78 -1.44 -0.71
C THR A 52 0.06 -2.04 0.40
N ASN A 53 -0.35 -3.22 0.88
CA ASN A 53 0.46 -4.08 1.72
C ASN A 53 1.15 -5.15 0.84
N PRO A 54 2.48 -5.05 0.58
CA PRO A 54 3.20 -6.02 -0.23
C PRO A 54 3.62 -7.27 0.56
N CYS A 55 3.40 -7.31 1.87
CA CYS A 55 3.81 -8.43 2.71
C CYS A 55 2.82 -9.59 2.57
N ASN A 56 3.32 -10.83 2.51
CA ASN A 56 2.47 -12.01 2.31
C ASN A 56 1.91 -12.60 3.62
N ASN A 57 2.64 -12.44 4.71
CA ASN A 57 2.39 -13.08 6.01
C ASN A 57 2.09 -12.08 7.13
N CYS A 58 1.90 -10.80 6.80
CA CYS A 58 1.61 -9.75 7.77
C CYS A 58 0.44 -8.90 7.31
N LYS A 59 -0.36 -8.44 8.26
CA LYS A 59 -1.43 -7.48 8.08
C LYS A 59 -1.20 -6.27 8.98
N PHE A 60 -1.63 -5.10 8.54
CA PHE A 60 -1.45 -3.85 9.28
C PHE A 60 -2.78 -3.34 9.78
N GLN A 61 -2.87 -2.94 11.05
CA GLN A 61 -4.06 -2.36 11.67
C GLN A 61 -3.74 -0.96 12.17
N ASN A 62 -4.77 -0.11 12.30
CA ASN A 62 -4.61 1.26 12.81
C ASN A 62 -3.51 2.04 12.07
N THR A 63 -3.39 1.81 10.76
CA THR A 63 -2.39 2.50 9.94
C THR A 63 -2.76 3.97 9.81
N GLU A 64 -1.83 4.84 10.16
CA GLU A 64 -1.99 6.29 10.11
C GLU A 64 -1.11 6.90 9.02
N LEU A 65 -1.71 7.80 8.24
CA LEU A 65 -1.01 8.66 7.30
C LEU A 65 -0.89 10.07 7.89
N LEU A 66 0.28 10.70 7.73
CA LEU A 66 0.43 12.13 7.97
C LEU A 66 -0.46 12.89 7.00
N CYS A 67 -1.39 13.70 7.53
CA CYS A 67 -2.33 14.46 6.71
C CYS A 67 -2.59 15.87 7.25
N VAL A 68 -1.54 16.49 7.82
CA VAL A 68 -1.57 17.87 8.31
C VAL A 68 -1.95 18.82 7.18
N GLY A 69 -3.06 19.54 7.36
CA GLY A 69 -3.55 20.44 6.33
C GLY A 69 -4.23 19.75 5.15
N PHE A 70 -4.33 18.41 5.11
CA PHE A 70 -5.05 17.67 4.08
C PHE A 70 -6.57 17.97 4.10
N ASN A 71 -7.17 18.04 2.93
CA ASN A 71 -8.54 18.41 2.63
C ASN A 71 -8.91 17.86 1.23
N SER A 72 -10.18 17.92 0.85
CA SER A 72 -10.62 17.53 -0.48
C SER A 72 -11.86 18.32 -0.84
N VAL A 73 -11.98 18.73 -2.10
CA VAL A 73 -13.21 19.40 -2.58
C VAL A 73 -14.41 18.46 -2.50
N THR A 74 -14.20 17.17 -2.77
CA THR A 74 -15.23 16.14 -2.65
C THR A 74 -15.07 15.38 -1.33
N PRO A 75 -16.19 14.98 -0.68
CA PRO A 75 -16.11 14.15 0.51
C PRO A 75 -15.42 12.82 0.19
N ILE A 76 -14.58 12.37 1.11
CA ILE A 76 -13.94 11.06 1.07
C ILE A 76 -14.74 10.12 1.97
N ASP A 77 -14.95 8.87 1.54
CA ASP A 77 -15.60 7.86 2.36
C ASP A 77 -14.77 7.59 3.63
N THR A 78 -15.38 7.84 4.79
CA THR A 78 -14.75 7.68 6.10
C THR A 78 -14.40 6.23 6.43
N SER A 79 -14.98 5.26 5.72
CA SER A 79 -14.59 3.86 5.82
C SER A 79 -13.22 3.57 5.18
N LEU A 80 -12.76 4.43 4.26
CA LEU A 80 -11.48 4.31 3.55
C LEU A 80 -10.40 5.19 4.16
N LEU A 81 -10.75 6.43 4.54
CA LEU A 81 -9.84 7.37 5.18
C LEU A 81 -10.59 8.23 6.19
N LEU A 82 -10.29 8.05 7.48
CA LEU A 82 -10.88 8.83 8.57
C LEU A 82 -9.85 9.82 9.11
N LYS A 83 -10.13 11.11 8.99
CA LYS A 83 -9.26 12.17 9.53
C LYS A 83 -9.40 12.25 11.05
N SER A 84 -8.29 12.21 11.78
CA SER A 84 -8.18 12.32 13.23
C SER A 84 -7.09 13.33 13.59
N GLY A 85 -7.47 14.61 13.71
CA GLY A 85 -6.52 15.70 13.92
C GLY A 85 -5.54 15.87 12.75
N GLU A 86 -4.27 15.64 13.03
CA GLU A 86 -3.15 15.73 12.06
C GLU A 86 -2.85 14.41 11.33
N ALA A 87 -3.42 13.31 11.82
CA ALA A 87 -3.28 11.98 11.24
C ALA A 87 -4.57 11.55 10.53
N CYS A 88 -4.43 10.67 9.54
CA CYS A 88 -5.53 10.09 8.80
C CYS A 88 -5.46 8.56 8.90
N LEU A 89 -6.48 7.98 9.51
CA LEU A 89 -6.61 6.55 9.75
C LEU A 89 -7.10 5.85 8.47
N VAL A 90 -6.30 4.93 7.95
CA VAL A 90 -6.61 4.16 6.73
C VAL A 90 -7.59 3.03 7.06
N ASN A 91 -8.52 2.75 6.14
CA ASN A 91 -9.52 1.67 6.25
C ASN A 91 -10.32 1.73 7.57
N ALA A 92 -10.54 2.94 8.10
CA ALA A 92 -11.13 3.19 9.42
C ALA A 92 -10.48 2.35 10.55
N GLY A 93 -9.17 2.13 10.45
CA GLY A 93 -8.36 1.38 11.43
C GLY A 93 -8.46 -0.14 11.29
N LYS A 94 -9.25 -0.65 10.34
CA LYS A 94 -9.32 -2.09 10.04
C LYS A 94 -8.03 -2.57 9.36
N PHE A 95 -7.91 -3.88 9.25
CA PHE A 95 -6.74 -4.50 8.64
C PHE A 95 -6.55 -4.12 7.16
N ILE A 96 -5.32 -3.79 6.80
CA ILE A 96 -4.79 -3.81 5.43
C ILE A 96 -4.16 -5.19 5.25
N VAL A 97 -4.91 -6.09 4.62
CA VAL A 97 -4.48 -7.48 4.40
C VAL A 97 -3.56 -7.59 3.18
N PRO A 98 -2.71 -8.63 3.10
CA PRO A 98 -1.93 -8.93 1.91
C PRO A 98 -2.80 -8.95 0.64
N HIS A 99 -2.22 -8.48 -0.48
CA HIS A 99 -2.82 -8.55 -1.82
C HIS A 99 -4.13 -7.78 -2.04
N VAL A 100 -4.59 -6.99 -1.06
CA VAL A 100 -5.77 -6.14 -1.18
C VAL A 100 -5.37 -4.70 -0.98
N ASP A 101 -5.67 -3.87 -1.97
CA ASP A 101 -5.40 -2.44 -1.90
C ASP A 101 -6.58 -1.68 -1.27
N ILE A 102 -6.25 -0.71 -0.41
CA ILE A 102 -7.21 0.31 0.01
C ILE A 102 -7.10 1.47 -0.98
N VAL A 103 -8.19 1.75 -1.69
CA VAL A 103 -8.23 2.74 -2.77
C VAL A 103 -9.26 3.80 -2.45
N PHE A 104 -8.85 5.06 -2.41
CA PHE A 104 -9.76 6.20 -2.26
C PHE A 104 -9.37 7.34 -3.18
N LYS A 105 -10.29 8.28 -3.38
CA LYS A 105 -10.09 9.43 -4.27
C LYS A 105 -10.27 10.73 -3.52
N TYR A 106 -9.50 11.74 -3.91
CA TYR A 106 -9.66 13.11 -3.42
C TYR A 106 -9.49 14.10 -4.58
N VAL A 107 -9.97 15.33 -4.37
CA VAL A 107 -9.87 16.39 -5.37
C VAL A 107 -9.10 17.56 -4.77
N TRP A 108 -7.94 17.87 -5.38
CA TRP A 108 -7.07 18.99 -5.02
C TRP A 108 -6.26 19.48 -6.22
N ASP A 109 -5.80 20.73 -6.18
CA ASP A 109 -4.82 21.31 -7.10
C ASP A 109 -3.55 20.46 -7.31
N THR A 110 -2.96 19.91 -6.24
CA THR A 110 -1.69 19.17 -6.31
C THR A 110 -1.79 17.82 -5.61
N ASN A 111 -0.86 16.92 -5.96
CA ASN A 111 -0.64 15.71 -5.18
C ASN A 111 -0.27 16.10 -3.73
N PHE A 112 -0.79 15.38 -2.75
CA PHE A 112 -0.53 15.61 -1.34
C PHE A 112 0.46 14.57 -0.79
N ASP A 113 1.45 14.96 0.00
CA ASP A 113 2.49 14.04 0.51
C ASP A 113 1.97 13.19 1.69
N LEU A 114 1.22 12.13 1.39
CA LEU A 114 0.67 11.18 2.36
C LEU A 114 1.74 10.14 2.75
N LYS A 115 2.31 10.26 3.95
CA LYS A 115 3.32 9.34 4.49
C LYS A 115 2.75 8.45 5.58
N VAL A 116 3.09 7.17 5.56
CA VAL A 116 2.82 6.28 6.70
C VAL A 116 3.65 6.76 7.90
N ILE A 117 2.99 7.02 9.03
CA ILE A 117 3.64 7.49 10.27
C ILE A 117 3.50 6.50 11.42
N ASP A 118 2.42 5.72 11.43
CA ASP A 118 2.19 4.72 12.46
C ASP A 118 1.35 3.54 11.92
N GLY A 119 1.37 2.43 12.63
CA GLY A 119 0.56 1.26 12.37
C GLY A 119 1.00 0.04 13.15
N VAL A 120 0.05 -0.82 13.48
CA VAL A 120 0.29 -2.08 14.19
C VAL A 120 0.42 -3.22 13.19
N MET A 121 1.61 -3.80 13.10
CA MET A 121 1.88 -4.96 12.25
C MET A 121 1.62 -6.26 13.01
N VAL A 122 0.86 -7.17 12.40
CA VAL A 122 0.57 -8.51 12.95
C VAL A 122 0.90 -9.55 11.89
N CYS A 123 1.84 -10.44 12.20
CA CYS A 123 2.29 -11.50 11.29
C CYS A 123 1.88 -12.89 11.76
N TYR A 124 1.78 -13.84 10.82
CA TYR A 124 1.35 -15.23 11.05
C TYR A 124 2.06 -16.23 10.15
#